data_AF-A0A9W6FQM5-F1
#
_entry.id   AF-A0A9W6FQM5-F1
#
_cell.length_a   1.000
_cell.length_b   1.000
_cell.length_c   1.000
_cell.angle_alpha   90.00
_cell.angle_beta   90.00
_cell.angle_gamma   90.00
#
_symmetry.space_group_name_H-M   'P 1'
#
loop_
_entity.id
_entity.type
_entity.pdbx_description
1 polymer ?
#
loop_
_entity_poly.entity_id
_entity_poly.type
_entity_poly.pdbx_seq_one_letter_code
_entity_poly.pdbx_strand_id
1 'polypeptide(L)'
;MSDESRERRFVRRPRTGEDASTLEATRARFSESLDAIETFLGHAVAGGRAAFERNSPAYASGSMAIIRTAALFEEDEFRQFLGNVPMEVERGIATTRNIVSHSGYRAMNDDVFWATLTVHLPPYLATWRAAARVPPTA
;
A
#
# COMPACT_ATOMS: atom_id res chain seq x y z
N MET A 1 45.46 -7.96 -32.89
CA MET A 1 44.19 -8.27 -33.57
C MET A 1 43.56 -9.41 -32.76
N SER A 2 43.03 -9.14 -31.56
CA SER A 2 41.67 -8.68 -31.28
C SER A 2 40.62 -9.74 -31.67
N ASP A 3 40.43 -10.74 -30.81
CA ASP A 3 39.25 -11.61 -30.82
C ASP A 3 38.30 -11.13 -29.72
N GLU A 4 37.46 -10.17 -30.08
CA GLU A 4 36.40 -9.65 -29.24
C GLU A 4 35.16 -10.51 -29.44
N SER A 5 35.18 -11.72 -28.88
CA SER A 5 33.99 -12.56 -28.78
C SER A 5 33.10 -12.00 -27.66
N ARG A 6 32.39 -10.92 -28.00
CA ARG A 6 31.39 -10.25 -27.16
C ARG A 6 30.21 -11.21 -26.96
N GLU A 7 30.23 -11.92 -25.84
CA GLU A 7 29.18 -12.80 -25.38
C GLU A 7 27.82 -12.10 -25.50
N ARG A 8 27.02 -12.55 -26.47
CA ARG A 8 25.63 -12.13 -26.61
C ARG A 8 24.86 -12.73 -25.43
N ARG A 9 24.75 -11.95 -24.35
CA ARG A 9 23.90 -12.23 -23.21
C ARG A 9 22.51 -12.61 -23.71
N PHE A 10 22.13 -13.87 -23.51
CA PHE A 10 20.77 -14.35 -23.79
C PHE A 10 19.80 -13.56 -22.91
N VAL A 11 19.11 -12.57 -23.50
CA VAL A 11 17.96 -11.93 -22.87
C VAL A 11 16.75 -12.75 -23.26
N ARG A 12 16.18 -13.48 -22.30
CA ARG A 12 14.96 -14.26 -22.51
C ARG A 12 13.86 -13.27 -22.88
N ARG A 13 13.41 -13.30 -24.14
CA ARG A 13 12.33 -12.46 -24.63
C ARG A 13 11.06 -12.85 -23.85
N PRO A 14 10.41 -11.91 -23.14
CA PRO A 14 9.17 -12.22 -22.43
C PRO A 14 8.15 -12.77 -23.42
N ARG A 15 7.54 -13.90 -23.10
CA ARG A 15 6.38 -14.39 -23.84
C ARG A 15 5.17 -13.59 -23.35
N THR A 16 4.31 -13.14 -24.26
CA THR A 16 3.08 -12.40 -23.94
C THR A 16 2.23 -13.05 -22.84
N GLY A 17 2.28 -14.38 -22.67
CA GLY A 17 1.61 -15.10 -21.58
C GLY A 17 2.33 -15.09 -20.22
N GLU A 18 3.67 -14.97 -20.19
CA GLU A 18 4.44 -14.83 -18.94
C GLU A 18 4.21 -13.45 -18.31
N ASP A 19 4.11 -12.40 -19.13
CA ASP A 19 3.82 -11.03 -18.67
C ASP A 19 2.40 -10.91 -18.12
N ALA A 20 1.42 -11.49 -18.82
CA ALA A 20 0.03 -11.52 -18.37
C ALA A 20 -0.14 -12.29 -17.05
N SER A 21 0.49 -13.46 -16.93
CA SER A 21 0.45 -14.26 -15.69
C SER A 21 1.13 -13.55 -14.51
N THR A 22 2.24 -12.86 -14.77
CA THR A 22 2.94 -12.05 -13.74
C THR A 22 2.05 -10.90 -13.27
N LEU A 23 1.38 -10.20 -14.20
CA LEU A 23 0.48 -9.10 -13.89
C LEU A 23 -0.75 -9.55 -13.08
N GLU A 24 -1.33 -10.71 -13.41
CA GLU A 24 -2.41 -11.32 -12.64
C GLU A 24 -1.96 -11.66 -11.21
N ALA A 25 -0.78 -12.26 -11.05
CA ALA A 25 -0.22 -12.56 -9.74
C ALA A 25 0.05 -11.29 -8.92
N THR A 26 0.57 -10.24 -9.54
CA THR A 26 0.77 -8.94 -8.87
C THR A 26 -0.55 -8.29 -8.48
N ARG A 27 -1.59 -8.35 -9.33
CA ARG A 27 -2.94 -7.88 -9.00
C ARG A 27 -3.56 -8.64 -7.83
N ALA A 28 -3.36 -9.96 -7.76
CA ALA A 28 -3.82 -10.78 -6.65
C ALA A 28 -3.16 -10.35 -5.33
N ARG A 29 -1.82 -10.22 -5.31
CA ARG A 29 -1.05 -9.72 -4.15
C ARG A 29 -1.48 -8.31 -3.72
N PHE A 30 -1.74 -7.43 -4.67
CA PHE A 30 -2.24 -6.09 -4.40
C PHE A 30 -3.64 -6.13 -3.75
N SER A 31 -4.53 -6.96 -4.28
CA SER A 31 -5.88 -7.14 -3.75
C SER A 31 -5.87 -7.70 -2.32
N GLU A 32 -5.04 -8.71 -2.06
CA GLU A 32 -4.84 -9.26 -0.70
C GLU A 32 -4.29 -8.21 0.26
N SER A 33 -3.40 -7.34 -0.22
CA SER A 33 -2.88 -6.23 0.58
C SER A 33 -3.97 -5.23 0.94
N LEU A 34 -4.88 -4.90 0.00
CA LEU A 34 -6.05 -4.06 0.26
C LEU A 34 -7.01 -4.72 1.25
N ASP A 35 -7.31 -6.02 1.12
CA ASP A 35 -8.17 -6.76 2.05
C ASP A 35 -7.64 -6.67 3.50
N ALA A 36 -6.34 -6.86 3.66
CA ALA A 36 -5.70 -6.75 4.97
C ALA A 36 -5.75 -5.32 5.53
N ILE A 37 -5.52 -4.29 4.70
CA ILE A 37 -5.63 -2.88 5.12
C ILE A 37 -7.05 -2.56 5.57
N GLU A 38 -8.06 -2.93 4.77
CA GLU A 38 -9.47 -2.72 5.09
C GLU A 38 -9.89 -3.46 6.36
N THR A 39 -9.39 -4.68 6.58
CA THR A 39 -9.62 -5.46 7.82
C THR A 39 -9.08 -4.73 9.05
N PHE A 40 -7.83 -4.30 9.01
CA PHE A 40 -7.22 -3.56 10.12
C PHE A 40 -7.90 -2.21 10.34
N LEU A 41 -8.28 -1.52 9.27
CA LEU A 41 -9.03 -0.28 9.35
C LEU A 41 -10.39 -0.51 10.02
N GLY A 42 -11.12 -1.55 9.63
CA GLY A 42 -12.38 -1.95 10.25
C GLY A 42 -12.24 -2.18 11.76
N HIS A 43 -11.23 -2.94 12.18
CA HIS A 43 -10.94 -3.14 13.60
C HIS A 43 -10.59 -1.83 14.33
N ALA A 44 -9.87 -0.93 13.67
CA ALA A 44 -9.48 0.35 14.26
C ALA A 44 -10.67 1.27 14.54
N VAL A 45 -11.70 1.23 13.68
CA VAL A 45 -12.82 2.17 13.74
C VAL A 45 -14.08 1.59 14.38
N ALA A 46 -14.15 0.27 14.60
CA ALA A 46 -15.34 -0.42 15.09
C ALA A 46 -15.91 0.13 16.40
N GLY A 47 -15.04 0.52 17.34
CA GLY A 47 -15.44 1.11 18.63
C GLY A 47 -15.64 2.63 18.62
N GLY A 48 -15.50 3.27 17.46
CA GLY A 48 -15.54 4.73 17.34
C GLY A 48 -14.35 5.44 18.00
N ARG A 49 -14.38 6.79 17.97
CA ARG A 49 -13.27 7.63 18.44
C ARG A 49 -12.92 7.39 19.92
N ALA A 50 -13.92 7.08 20.75
CA ALA A 50 -13.74 6.87 22.19
C ALA A 50 -12.92 5.61 22.53
N ALA A 51 -12.98 4.57 21.68
CA ALA A 51 -12.19 3.35 21.87
C ALA A 51 -10.76 3.44 21.27
N PHE A 52 -10.47 4.53 20.56
CA PHE A 52 -9.20 4.75 19.86
C PHE A 52 -8.17 5.43 20.78
N GLU A 53 -7.52 4.63 21.61
CA GLU A 53 -6.52 5.06 22.59
C GLU A 53 -5.18 4.37 22.34
N ARG A 54 -4.05 5.04 22.62
CA ARG A 54 -2.70 4.64 22.19
C ARG A 54 -2.25 3.22 22.53
N ASN A 55 -2.81 2.61 23.57
CA ASN A 55 -2.49 1.23 23.98
C ASN A 55 -3.63 0.25 23.72
N SER A 56 -4.66 0.67 22.99
CA SER A 56 -5.82 -0.16 22.67
C SER A 56 -5.57 -1.02 21.42
N PRO A 57 -6.27 -2.17 21.31
CA PRO A 57 -6.24 -2.97 20.09
C PRO A 57 -6.67 -2.19 18.83
N ALA A 58 -7.56 -1.21 18.99
CA ALA A 58 -8.01 -0.36 17.88
C ALA A 58 -6.86 0.51 17.35
N TYR A 59 -6.04 1.07 18.24
CA TYR A 59 -4.90 1.90 17.85
C TYR A 59 -3.76 1.08 17.22
N ALA A 60 -3.52 -0.13 17.73
CA ALA A 60 -2.59 -1.07 17.10
C ALA A 60 -3.08 -1.47 15.68
N SER A 61 -4.38 -1.71 15.52
CA SER A 61 -4.98 -2.02 14.22
C SER A 61 -4.86 -0.84 13.25
N GLY A 62 -5.16 0.38 13.69
CA GLY A 62 -4.99 1.58 12.87
C GLY A 62 -3.53 1.79 12.45
N SER A 63 -2.60 1.50 13.35
CA SER A 63 -1.16 1.59 13.05
C SER A 63 -0.75 0.58 11.98
N MET A 64 -1.24 -0.66 12.07
CA MET A 64 -1.03 -1.69 11.05
C MET A 64 -1.66 -1.32 9.69
N ALA A 65 -2.84 -0.71 9.69
CA ALA A 65 -3.46 -0.21 8.46
C ALA A 65 -2.57 0.82 7.75
N ILE A 66 -1.99 1.78 8.48
CA ILE A 66 -1.06 2.77 7.90
C ILE A 66 0.26 2.14 7.46
N ILE A 67 0.85 1.27 8.26
CA ILE A 67 2.10 0.59 7.90
C ILE A 67 1.92 -0.17 6.58
N ARG A 68 0.84 -0.94 6.46
CA ARG A 68 0.53 -1.68 5.23
C ARG A 68 0.17 -0.77 4.06
N THR A 69 -0.50 0.35 4.32
CA THR A 69 -0.77 1.35 3.27
C THR A 69 0.52 1.95 2.73
N ALA A 70 1.47 2.31 3.60
CA ALA A 70 2.77 2.83 3.19
C ALA A 70 3.54 1.80 2.34
N ALA A 71 3.51 0.53 2.74
CA ALA A 71 4.13 -0.56 1.99
C ALA A 71 3.60 -0.67 0.55
N LEU A 72 2.36 -0.25 0.25
CA LEU A 72 1.87 -0.25 -1.12
C LEU A 72 2.70 0.66 -2.04
N PHE A 73 3.22 1.78 -1.52
CA PHE A 73 4.02 2.75 -2.28
C PHE A 73 5.49 2.35 -2.40
N GLU A 74 5.94 1.42 -1.56
CA GLU A 74 7.32 0.91 -1.51
C GLU A 74 7.52 -0.21 -2.54
N GLU A 75 6.44 -0.85 -2.98
CA GLU A 75 6.46 -1.91 -3.99
C GLU A 75 6.25 -1.33 -5.40
N ASP A 76 7.32 -1.28 -6.19
CA ASP A 76 7.29 -0.75 -7.57
C ASP A 76 6.24 -1.45 -8.45
N GLU A 77 6.04 -2.76 -8.24
CA GLU A 77 5.05 -3.54 -8.97
C GLU A 77 3.61 -3.05 -8.75
N PHE A 78 3.33 -2.40 -7.62
CA PHE A 78 2.01 -1.88 -7.26
C PHE A 78 1.73 -0.47 -7.78
N ARG A 79 2.76 0.27 -8.21
CA ARG A 79 2.62 1.67 -8.70
C ARG A 79 1.54 1.79 -9.78
N GLN A 80 1.40 0.79 -10.65
CA GLN A 80 0.40 0.76 -11.71
C GLN A 80 -1.06 0.74 -11.21
N PHE A 81 -1.33 0.26 -9.99
CA PHE A 81 -2.67 0.19 -9.40
C PHE A 81 -3.00 1.38 -8.49
N LEU A 82 -1.98 2.09 -8.02
CA LEU A 82 -2.15 3.25 -7.13
C LEU A 82 -2.68 4.49 -7.86
N GLY A 83 -2.50 4.56 -9.18
CA GLY A 83 -2.94 5.70 -9.99
C GLY A 83 -2.21 6.99 -9.61
N ASN A 84 -2.85 8.14 -9.87
CA ASN A 84 -2.29 9.45 -9.52
C ASN A 84 -2.64 9.82 -8.07
N VAL A 85 -1.86 9.31 -7.12
CA VAL A 85 -1.92 9.76 -5.72
C VAL A 85 -1.15 11.07 -5.58
N PRO A 86 -1.73 12.13 -5.00
CA PRO A 86 -1.01 13.36 -4.75
C PRO A 86 0.21 13.13 -3.85
N MET A 87 1.32 13.80 -4.16
CA MET A 87 2.60 13.60 -3.47
C MET A 87 2.51 13.92 -1.97
N GLU A 88 1.67 14.88 -1.58
CA GLU A 88 1.40 15.21 -0.19
C GLU A 88 0.73 14.06 0.58
N VAL A 89 -0.08 13.25 -0.08
CA VAL A 89 -0.77 12.10 0.53
C VAL A 89 0.22 10.97 0.76
N GLU A 90 1.03 10.63 -0.25
CA GLU A 90 2.09 9.62 -0.12
C GLU A 90 3.07 9.99 1.00
N ARG A 91 3.50 11.26 1.05
CA ARG A 91 4.37 11.77 2.14
C ARG A 91 3.69 11.74 3.50
N GLY A 92 2.41 12.09 3.58
CA GLY A 92 1.63 12.06 4.82
C GLY A 92 1.53 10.64 5.39
N ILE A 93 1.27 9.66 4.53
CA ILE A 93 1.24 8.24 4.89
C ILE A 93 2.62 7.77 5.37
N ALA A 94 3.69 8.07 4.61
CA ALA A 94 5.05 7.72 4.99
C ALA A 94 5.48 8.35 6.33
N THR A 95 5.11 9.61 6.57
CA THR A 95 5.37 10.31 7.83
C THR A 95 4.65 9.64 8.99
N THR A 96 3.37 9.34 8.83
CA THR A 96 2.56 8.65 9.85
C THR A 96 3.12 7.25 10.14
N ARG A 97 3.51 6.51 9.10
CA ARG A 97 4.18 5.21 9.20
C ARG A 97 5.48 5.31 10.01
N ASN A 98 6.31 6.31 9.73
CA ASN A 98 7.57 6.50 10.46
C ASN A 98 7.35 6.79 11.95
N ILE A 99 6.33 7.57 12.29
CA ILE A 99 5.94 7.85 13.68
C ILE A 99 5.51 6.57 14.39
N VAL A 100 4.59 5.78 13.81
CA VAL A 100 4.10 4.54 14.45
C VAL A 100 5.20 3.49 14.59
N SER A 101 6.15 3.42 13.64
CA SER A 101 7.21 2.41 13.64
C SER A 101 8.39 2.74 14.56
N HIS A 102 8.70 4.01 14.81
CA HIS A 102 9.98 4.38 15.43
C HIS A 102 9.88 5.32 16.63
N SER A 103 8.92 6.26 16.63
CA SER A 103 8.91 7.33 17.64
C SER A 103 8.23 6.93 18.95
N GLY A 104 7.63 5.73 18.99
CA GLY A 104 6.62 5.39 19.98
C GLY A 104 5.39 6.28 19.81
N TYR A 105 4.21 5.80 20.20
CA TYR A 105 2.97 6.53 19.89
C TYR A 105 2.94 7.96 20.42
N ARG A 106 3.74 8.32 21.44
CA ARG A 106 3.83 9.66 22.06
C ARG A 106 3.92 10.86 21.10
N ALA A 107 4.55 10.71 19.93
CA ALA A 107 4.67 11.79 18.96
C ALA A 107 3.44 11.94 18.02
N MET A 108 2.51 10.97 18.04
CA MET A 108 1.33 10.98 17.18
C MET A 108 0.28 11.95 17.70
N ASN A 109 -0.32 12.77 16.84
CA ASN A 109 -1.56 13.48 17.15
C ASN A 109 -2.74 12.53 16.91
N ASP A 110 -3.47 12.17 17.97
CA ASP A 110 -4.51 11.14 17.91
C ASP A 110 -5.72 11.55 17.07
N ASP A 111 -6.05 12.85 17.04
CA ASP A 111 -7.17 13.36 16.24
C ASP A 111 -6.82 13.39 14.75
N VAL A 112 -5.59 13.80 14.42
CA VAL A 112 -5.07 13.71 13.05
C VAL A 112 -5.00 12.26 12.60
N PHE A 113 -4.55 11.35 13.47
CA PHE A 113 -4.46 9.94 13.13
C PHE A 113 -5.86 9.34 12.90
N TRP A 114 -6.81 9.64 13.79
CA TRP A 114 -8.20 9.24 13.62
C TRP A 114 -8.82 9.77 12.32
N ALA A 115 -8.60 11.05 12.00
CA ALA A 115 -9.06 11.65 10.75
C ALA A 115 -8.41 10.98 9.52
N THR A 116 -7.13 10.63 9.60
CA THR A 116 -6.46 9.86 8.53
C THR A 116 -7.16 8.53 8.28
N LEU A 117 -7.48 7.78 9.34
CA LEU A 117 -8.13 6.48 9.21
C LEU A 117 -9.58 6.59 8.72
N THR A 118 -10.34 7.59 9.18
CA THR A 118 -11.79 7.66 8.95
C THR A 118 -12.21 8.55 7.78
N VAL A 119 -11.38 9.51 7.40
CA VAL A 119 -11.73 10.52 6.38
C VAL A 119 -10.75 10.45 5.21
N HIS A 120 -9.45 10.48 5.47
CA HIS A 120 -8.47 10.70 4.38
C HIS A 120 -8.10 9.43 3.63
N LEU A 121 -7.88 8.31 4.32
CA LEU A 121 -7.48 7.04 3.70
C LEU A 121 -8.62 6.32 2.92
N PRO A 122 -9.87 6.26 3.41
CA PRO A 122 -10.92 5.46 2.76
C PRO A 122 -11.19 5.77 1.27
N PRO A 123 -11.21 7.04 0.82
CA PRO A 123 -11.40 7.35 -0.61
C PRO A 123 -10.31 6.75 -1.51
N TYR A 124 -9.06 6.70 -1.03
CA TYR A 124 -7.96 6.10 -1.77
C TYR A 124 -8.09 4.57 -1.84
N LEU A 125 -8.45 3.93 -0.72
CA LEU A 125 -8.70 2.47 -0.71
C LEU A 125 -9.80 2.10 -1.70
N ALA A 126 -10.90 2.85 -1.74
CA ALA A 126 -11.98 2.63 -2.71
C ALA A 126 -11.49 2.76 -4.16
N THR A 127 -10.66 3.76 -4.43
CA THR A 127 -10.08 4.01 -5.76
C THR A 127 -9.13 2.88 -6.18
N TRP A 128 -8.21 2.49 -5.31
CA TRP A 128 -7.26 1.40 -5.55
C TRP A 128 -7.97 0.06 -5.71
N ARG A 129 -9.03 -0.18 -4.94
CA ARG A 129 -9.87 -1.37 -5.08
C ARG A 129 -10.56 -1.42 -6.44
N ALA A 130 -11.06 -0.29 -6.92
CA ALA A 130 -11.63 -0.21 -8.27
C ALA A 130 -10.57 -0.53 -9.34
N ALA A 131 -9.37 0.05 -9.23
CA ALA A 131 -8.26 -0.23 -10.14
C ALA A 131 -7.83 -1.71 -10.14
N ALA A 132 -7.81 -2.34 -8.97
CA ALA A 132 -7.49 -3.75 -8.81
C ALA A 132 -8.49 -4.69 -9.50
N ARG A 133 -9.76 -4.27 -9.67
CA ARG A 133 -10.82 -5.05 -10.33
C ARG A 133 -10.83 -4.93 -11.85
N VAL A 134 -10.29 -3.85 -12.41
CA VAL A 134 -10.29 -3.63 -13.87
C VAL A 134 -9.14 -4.42 -14.50
N PRO A 135 -9.40 -5.42 -15.35
CA PRO A 135 -8.34 -6.11 -16.07
C PRO A 135 -7.58 -5.12 -16.97
N PRO A 136 -6.29 -5.34 -17.26
CA PRO A 136 -5.55 -4.46 -18.16
C PRO A 136 -6.28 -4.46 -19.50
N THR A 137 -6.65 -3.28 -20.00
CA THR A 137 -7.07 -3.15 -21.40
C THR A 137 -5.92 -3.62 -22.27
N ALA A 138 -6.19 -4.69 -23.03
CA ALA A 138 -5.27 -5.32 -23.98
C ALA A 138 -4.81 -4.34 -25.08
#